data_AF-A0A6M8EB92-F1
#
_entry.id   AF-A0A6M8EB92-F1
#
_cell.length_a   1.000
_cell.length_b   1.000
_cell.length_c   1.000
_cell.angle_alpha   90.00
_cell.angle_beta   90.00
_cell.angle_gamma   90.00
#
_symmetry.space_group_name_H-M   'P 1'
#
loop_
_entity.id
_entity.type
_entity.pdbx_description
1 polymer ?
#
loop_
_entity_poly.entity_id
_entity_poly.type
_entity_poly.pdbx_seq_one_letter_code
_entity_poly.pdbx_strand_id
1 'polypeptide(L)'
;MKLSVFLEEIKKNQEEVVYYCCNHVLSKKYNINEDSVDNDVLKDLFVNYDNFTKSLNDSAGIIYKKYESELNDVYKTICKAFNEDDDNAYLYNYRLARIVNQEPRQFLDIEDKDTQETVIQKFEDKINAILESKYYKENEDKLSANLIIPQKTLELIKSAAGIY
;
A
#
# COMPACT_ATOMS: atom_id res chain seq x y z
N MET A 1 -25.85 -2.95 -2.26
CA MET A 1 -25.63 -4.30 -2.81
C MET A 1 -25.56 -5.31 -1.67
N LYS A 2 -26.10 -6.53 -1.79
CA LYS A 2 -25.90 -7.57 -0.77
C LYS A 2 -24.44 -8.03 -0.73
N LEU A 3 -23.85 -8.13 0.46
CA LEU A 3 -22.44 -8.53 0.61
C LEU A 3 -22.18 -9.95 0.10
N SER A 4 -23.12 -10.87 0.33
CA SER A 4 -23.05 -12.22 -0.22
C SER A 4 -23.02 -12.25 -1.75
N VAL A 5 -23.74 -11.36 -2.42
CA VAL A 5 -23.72 -11.25 -3.89
C VAL A 5 -22.36 -10.75 -4.37
N PHE A 6 -21.84 -9.69 -3.75
CA PHE A 6 -20.50 -9.17 -4.05
C PHE A 6 -19.42 -10.25 -3.89
N LEU A 7 -19.43 -10.99 -2.78
CA LEU A 7 -18.45 -12.03 -2.53
C LEU A 7 -18.55 -13.20 -3.51
N GLU A 8 -19.76 -13.58 -3.93
CA GLU A 8 -19.95 -14.61 -4.96
C GLU A 8 -19.47 -14.14 -6.34
N GLU A 9 -19.59 -12.85 -6.66
CA GLU A 9 -19.01 -12.28 -7.89
C GLU A 9 -17.48 -12.32 -7.86
N ILE A 10 -16.86 -11.94 -6.75
CA ILE A 10 -15.40 -12.02 -6.59
C ILE A 10 -14.94 -13.48 -6.70
N LYS A 11 -15.62 -14.41 -6.02
CA LYS A 11 -15.28 -15.84 -6.02
C LYS A 11 -15.34 -16.47 -7.42
N LYS A 12 -16.25 -16.01 -8.28
CA LYS A 12 -16.41 -16.54 -9.64
C LYS A 12 -15.41 -15.97 -10.63
N ASN A 13 -15.00 -14.71 -10.43
CA ASN A 13 -14.26 -13.95 -11.44
C ASN A 13 -12.79 -13.70 -11.07
N GLN A 14 -12.41 -13.91 -9.81
CA GLN A 14 -11.08 -13.60 -9.29
C GLN A 14 -10.45 -14.80 -8.60
N GLU A 15 -9.15 -14.70 -8.31
CA GLU A 15 -8.41 -15.73 -7.59
C GLU A 15 -8.94 -15.94 -6.16
N GLU A 16 -8.76 -17.14 -5.63
CA GLU A 16 -9.24 -17.50 -4.29
C GLU A 16 -8.69 -16.57 -3.21
N VAL A 17 -7.44 -16.11 -3.36
CA VAL A 17 -6.81 -15.18 -2.42
C VAL A 17 -7.54 -13.82 -2.36
N VAL A 18 -8.07 -13.36 -3.49
CA VAL A 18 -8.84 -12.11 -3.57
C VAL A 18 -10.17 -12.27 -2.84
N TYR A 19 -10.87 -13.37 -3.09
CA TYR A 19 -12.08 -13.73 -2.34
C TYR A 19 -11.81 -13.81 -0.83
N TYR A 20 -10.74 -14.50 -0.44
CA TYR A 20 -10.34 -14.63 0.95
C TYR A 20 -10.13 -13.26 1.61
N CYS A 21 -9.40 -12.37 0.94
CA CYS A 21 -9.16 -11.01 1.43
C CYS A 21 -10.47 -10.21 1.55
N CYS A 22 -11.31 -10.23 0.53
CA CYS A 22 -12.60 -9.54 0.55
C CYS A 22 -13.50 -10.05 1.68
N ASN A 23 -13.60 -11.37 1.85
CA ASN A 23 -14.40 -11.98 2.91
C ASN A 23 -13.85 -11.65 4.30
N HIS A 24 -12.53 -11.66 4.48
CA HIS A 24 -11.89 -11.30 5.75
C HIS A 24 -12.17 -9.85 6.13
N VAL A 25 -12.00 -8.92 5.18
CA VAL A 25 -12.26 -7.49 5.42
C VAL A 25 -13.72 -7.25 5.77
N LEU A 26 -14.66 -7.85 5.03
CA LEU A 26 -16.09 -7.63 5.25
C LEU A 26 -16.60 -8.30 6.53
N SER A 27 -16.17 -9.53 6.82
CA SER A 27 -16.62 -10.27 8.01
C SER A 27 -16.22 -9.62 9.34
N LYS A 28 -15.17 -8.79 9.33
CA LYS A 28 -14.79 -7.97 10.49
C LYS A 28 -15.73 -6.80 10.76
N LYS A 29 -16.43 -6.31 9.74
CA LYS A 29 -17.21 -5.07 9.82
C LYS A 29 -18.72 -5.30 9.70
N TYR A 30 -19.14 -6.41 9.09
CA TYR A 30 -20.51 -6.63 8.67
C TYR A 30 -20.95 -8.09 8.84
N ASN A 31 -22.25 -8.31 8.95
CA ASN A 31 -22.87 -9.62 8.78
C ASN A 31 -23.08 -9.91 7.29
N ILE A 32 -22.21 -10.75 6.71
CA ILE A 32 -22.21 -11.09 5.28
C ILE A 32 -23.56 -11.56 4.74
N ASN A 33 -24.36 -12.26 5.56
CA ASN A 33 -25.60 -12.88 5.10
C ASN A 33 -26.78 -11.91 5.08
N GLU A 34 -26.73 -10.87 5.91
CA GLU A 34 -27.85 -9.97 6.17
C GLU A 34 -27.59 -8.57 5.62
N ASP A 35 -26.36 -8.08 5.75
CA ASP A 35 -26.03 -6.70 5.46
C ASP A 35 -25.97 -6.41 3.96
N SER A 36 -26.34 -5.18 3.63
CA SER A 36 -26.19 -4.60 2.31
C SER A 36 -25.46 -3.27 2.44
N VAL A 37 -24.48 -3.07 1.57
CA VAL A 37 -23.62 -1.90 1.58
C VAL A 37 -23.60 -1.29 0.19
N ASP A 38 -23.57 0.04 0.12
CA ASP A 38 -23.48 0.75 -1.15
C ASP A 38 -22.11 0.57 -1.80
N ASN A 39 -22.07 0.64 -3.13
CA ASN A 39 -20.85 0.39 -3.88
C ASN A 39 -19.75 1.40 -3.53
N ASP A 40 -20.11 2.66 -3.25
CA ASP A 40 -19.15 3.70 -2.86
C ASP A 40 -18.48 3.39 -1.51
N VAL A 41 -19.22 2.79 -0.57
CA VAL A 41 -18.69 2.37 0.73
C VAL A 41 -17.77 1.16 0.58
N LEU A 42 -18.13 0.20 -0.29
CA LEU A 42 -17.24 -0.92 -0.62
C LEU A 42 -15.96 -0.44 -1.28
N LYS A 43 -16.08 0.50 -2.22
CA LYS A 43 -14.95 1.10 -2.91
C LYS A 43 -14.01 1.82 -1.93
N ASP A 44 -14.53 2.65 -1.03
CA ASP A 44 -13.70 3.30 0.01
C ASP A 44 -13.04 2.28 0.95
N LEU A 45 -13.70 1.15 1.23
CA LEU A 45 -13.14 0.12 2.08
C LEU A 45 -11.95 -0.61 1.43
N PHE A 46 -12.02 -0.81 0.11
CA PHE A 46 -11.12 -1.69 -0.63
C PHE A 46 -10.06 -0.94 -1.46
N VAL A 47 -10.43 0.17 -2.11
CA VAL A 47 -9.54 0.99 -2.95
C VAL A 47 -8.68 1.92 -2.09
N ASN A 48 -9.14 2.31 -0.90
CA ASN A 48 -8.30 3.02 0.05
C ASN A 48 -7.22 2.06 0.61
N TYR A 49 -6.00 2.18 0.09
CA TYR A 49 -4.90 1.27 0.40
C TYR A 49 -4.58 1.22 1.91
N ASP A 50 -4.73 2.33 2.62
CA ASP A 50 -4.51 2.36 4.08
C ASP A 50 -5.59 1.54 4.82
N ASN A 51 -6.87 1.70 4.45
CA ASN A 51 -7.95 0.87 5.00
C ASN A 51 -7.76 -0.61 4.68
N PHE A 52 -7.39 -0.90 3.43
CA PHE A 52 -7.18 -2.25 2.92
C PHE A 52 -6.07 -2.97 3.70
N THR A 53 -4.89 -2.35 3.79
CA THR A 53 -3.73 -2.93 4.49
C THR A 53 -3.97 -3.10 5.99
N LYS A 54 -4.58 -2.10 6.66
CA LYS A 54 -4.94 -2.21 8.09
C LYS A 54 -5.91 -3.35 8.35
N SER A 55 -6.89 -3.54 7.48
CA SER A 55 -7.92 -4.58 7.64
C SER A 55 -7.37 -6.00 7.45
N LEU A 56 -6.31 -6.14 6.65
CA LEU A 56 -5.66 -7.43 6.31
C LEU A 56 -4.38 -7.72 7.10
N ASN A 57 -3.94 -6.83 7.98
CA ASN A 57 -2.65 -6.93 8.67
C ASN A 57 -2.46 -8.27 9.44
N ASP A 58 -3.51 -8.75 10.09
CA ASP A 58 -3.53 -10.03 10.82
C ASP A 58 -3.55 -11.27 9.89
N SER A 59 -4.04 -11.10 8.66
CA SER A 59 -4.10 -12.15 7.64
C SER A 59 -2.89 -12.16 6.69
N ALA A 60 -2.02 -11.15 6.74
CA ALA A 60 -0.91 -11.00 5.80
C ALA A 60 -0.02 -12.26 5.75
N GLY A 61 0.33 -12.82 6.92
CA GLY A 61 1.12 -14.05 7.00
C GLY A 61 0.42 -15.28 6.39
N ILE A 62 -0.92 -15.33 6.44
CA ILE A 62 -1.70 -16.40 5.80
C ILE A 62 -1.71 -16.19 4.28
N ILE A 63 -1.91 -14.94 3.83
CA ILE A 63 -1.89 -14.58 2.41
C ILE A 63 -0.57 -15.01 1.77
N TYR A 64 0.56 -14.61 2.35
CA TYR A 64 1.88 -14.93 1.81
C TYR A 64 2.19 -16.44 1.86
N LYS A 65 1.86 -17.13 2.96
CA LYS A 65 2.24 -18.54 3.15
C LYS A 65 1.33 -19.53 2.42
N LYS A 66 0.03 -19.26 2.39
CA LYS A 66 -0.97 -20.19 1.85
C LYS A 66 -1.20 -19.97 0.35
N TYR A 67 -1.14 -18.72 -0.08
CA TYR A 67 -1.51 -18.35 -1.45
C TYR A 67 -0.31 -17.86 -2.28
N GLU A 68 0.89 -17.77 -1.69
CA GLU A 68 2.11 -17.28 -2.35
C GLU A 68 1.92 -15.94 -3.08
N SER A 69 0.94 -15.15 -2.65
CA SER A 69 0.53 -13.91 -3.32
C SER A 69 1.00 -12.69 -2.54
N GLU A 70 1.36 -11.63 -3.25
CA GLU A 70 1.66 -10.35 -2.62
C GLU A 70 0.38 -9.54 -2.36
N LEU A 71 0.34 -8.85 -1.22
CA LEU A 71 -0.76 -7.96 -0.87
C LEU A 71 -1.02 -6.88 -1.94
N ASN A 72 0.04 -6.46 -2.64
CA ASN A 72 -0.05 -5.51 -3.75
C ASN A 72 -0.77 -6.08 -4.97
N ASP A 73 -0.58 -7.36 -5.29
CA ASP A 73 -1.24 -7.99 -6.44
C ASP A 73 -2.73 -8.21 -6.16
N VAL A 74 -3.06 -8.57 -4.92
CA VAL A 74 -4.44 -8.59 -4.44
C VAL A 74 -5.08 -7.20 -4.57
N TYR A 75 -4.40 -6.16 -4.09
CA TYR A 75 -4.88 -4.78 -4.17
C TYR A 75 -5.12 -4.32 -5.62
N LYS A 76 -4.19 -4.60 -6.54
CA LYS A 76 -4.32 -4.31 -7.98
C LYS A 76 -5.57 -4.95 -8.57
N THR A 77 -5.80 -6.22 -8.23
CA THR A 77 -6.93 -6.99 -8.73
C THR A 77 -8.25 -6.41 -8.22
N ILE A 78 -8.28 -6.00 -6.96
CA ILE A 78 -9.44 -5.35 -6.35
C ILE A 78 -9.71 -3.98 -6.96
N CYS A 79 -8.69 -3.15 -7.18
CA CYS A 79 -8.85 -1.84 -7.85
C CYS A 79 -9.48 -2.01 -9.23
N LYS A 80 -8.99 -2.98 -10.02
CA LYS A 80 -9.57 -3.34 -11.32
C LYS A 80 -11.03 -3.76 -11.22
N ALA A 81 -11.41 -4.53 -10.19
CA ALA A 81 -12.80 -4.93 -9.97
C ALA A 81 -13.73 -3.73 -9.70
N PHE A 82 -13.20 -2.64 -9.14
CA PHE A 82 -13.93 -1.37 -8.96
C PHE A 82 -13.73 -0.37 -10.11
N ASN A 83 -13.07 -0.78 -11.20
CA ASN A 83 -12.69 0.08 -12.33
C ASN A 83 -11.88 1.33 -11.89
N GLU A 84 -10.95 1.12 -10.96
CA GLU A 84 -10.02 2.13 -10.46
C GLU A 84 -8.59 1.78 -10.84
N ASP A 85 -7.78 2.82 -11.04
CA ASP A 85 -6.32 2.67 -11.17
C ASP A 85 -5.74 2.27 -9.81
N ASP A 86 -4.84 1.30 -9.76
CA ASP A 86 -4.16 0.92 -8.53
C ASP A 86 -3.13 1.97 -8.11
N ASP A 87 -2.55 2.69 -9.07
CA ASP A 87 -1.65 3.81 -8.80
C ASP A 87 -2.45 5.11 -8.65
N ASN A 88 -3.13 5.22 -7.52
CA ASN A 88 -4.07 6.30 -7.21
C ASN A 88 -3.63 7.12 -5.98
N ALA A 89 -4.45 8.12 -5.63
CA ALA A 89 -4.22 9.01 -4.50
C ALA A 89 -4.04 8.28 -3.15
N TYR A 90 -4.76 7.18 -2.92
CA TYR A 90 -4.68 6.44 -1.66
C TYR A 90 -3.33 5.74 -1.53
N LEU A 91 -2.86 5.08 -2.59
CA LEU A 91 -1.55 4.45 -2.60
C LEU A 91 -0.43 5.49 -2.47
N TYR A 92 -0.54 6.63 -3.17
CA TYR A 92 0.38 7.74 -3.03
C TYR A 92 0.46 8.24 -1.57
N ASN A 93 -0.68 8.57 -0.95
CA ASN A 93 -0.74 9.06 0.42
C ASN A 93 -0.16 8.06 1.42
N TYR A 94 -0.45 6.77 1.23
CA TYR A 94 0.11 5.69 2.04
C TYR A 94 1.64 5.63 1.91
N ARG A 95 2.18 5.69 0.69
CA ARG A 95 3.63 5.68 0.45
C ARG A 95 4.31 6.92 1.06
N LEU A 96 3.70 8.10 0.87
CA LEU A 96 4.22 9.36 1.37
C LEU A 96 4.32 9.37 2.91
N ALA A 97 3.29 8.89 3.62
CA ALA A 97 3.28 8.83 5.08
C ALA A 97 4.45 8.02 5.66
N ARG A 98 4.99 7.06 4.89
CA ARG A 98 6.11 6.20 5.30
C ARG A 98 7.48 6.85 5.11
N ILE A 99 7.59 7.96 4.38
CA ILE A 99 8.87 8.63 4.09
C ILE A 99 8.99 10.03 4.70
N VAL A 100 7.88 10.70 4.99
CA VAL A 100 7.89 12.11 5.45
C VAL A 100 8.47 12.28 6.85
N ASN A 101 8.31 11.31 7.74
CA ASN A 101 8.71 11.42 9.16
C ASN A 101 9.94 10.58 9.50
N GLN A 102 10.84 10.37 8.55
CA GLN A 102 12.08 9.62 8.76
C GLN A 102 13.19 10.56 9.24
N GLU A 103 13.85 10.22 10.35
CA GLU A 103 14.94 11.01 10.90
C GLU A 103 16.30 10.42 10.50
N PRO A 104 17.28 11.24 10.06
CA PRO A 104 18.59 10.74 9.63
C PRO A 104 19.28 9.81 10.64
N ARG A 105 19.14 10.09 11.94
CA ARG A 105 19.74 9.29 13.02
C ARG A 105 19.30 7.82 12.99
N GLN A 106 18.06 7.55 12.59
CA GLN A 106 17.53 6.18 12.47
C GLN A 106 18.33 5.31 11.48
N PHE A 107 19.04 5.95 10.54
CA PHE A 107 19.88 5.29 9.54
C PHE A 107 21.35 5.32 9.97
N LEU A 108 21.81 6.47 10.46
CA LEU A 108 23.22 6.70 10.80
C LEU A 108 23.67 5.96 12.06
N ASP A 109 22.75 5.67 12.99
CA ASP A 109 23.05 4.96 14.25
C ASP A 109 23.12 3.43 14.07
N ILE A 110 22.90 2.91 12.85
CA ILE A 110 23.06 1.48 12.54
C ILE A 110 24.55 1.14 12.49
N GLU A 111 25.01 0.32 13.44
CA GLU A 111 26.44 -0.04 13.57
C GLU A 111 26.94 -0.94 12.42
N ASP A 112 26.11 -1.89 11.99
CA ASP A 112 26.45 -2.81 10.91
C ASP A 112 26.31 -2.11 9.55
N LYS A 113 27.44 -1.92 8.86
CA LYS A 113 27.48 -1.15 7.60
C LYS A 113 26.65 -1.76 6.48
N ASP A 114 26.67 -3.08 6.33
CA ASP A 114 25.90 -3.76 5.28
C ASP A 114 24.39 -3.58 5.52
N THR A 115 23.95 -3.67 6.78
CA THR A 115 22.58 -3.38 7.20
C THR A 115 22.24 -1.91 7.00
N GLN A 116 23.15 -1.00 7.34
CA GLN A 116 22.97 0.45 7.14
C GLN A 116 22.73 0.77 5.66
N GLU A 117 23.61 0.30 4.78
CA GLU A 117 23.48 0.48 3.32
C GLU A 117 22.15 -0.09 2.81
N THR A 118 21.79 -1.29 3.25
CA THR A 118 20.52 -1.94 2.85
C THR A 118 19.30 -1.13 3.29
N VAL A 119 19.31 -0.57 4.51
CA VAL A 119 18.19 0.23 5.03
C VAL A 119 18.09 1.58 4.33
N ILE A 120 19.22 2.20 3.99
CA ILE A 120 19.29 3.42 3.18
C ILE A 120 18.76 3.16 1.77
N GLN A 121 19.19 2.08 1.12
CA GLN A 121 18.69 1.70 -0.22
C GLN A 121 17.17 1.49 -0.20
N LYS A 122 16.65 0.77 0.81
CA LYS A 122 15.19 0.59 0.96
C LYS A 122 14.44 1.90 1.20
N PHE A 123 15.08 2.93 1.74
CA PHE A 123 14.47 4.25 1.89
C PHE A 123 14.45 5.01 0.57
N GLU A 124 15.55 4.96 -0.18
CA GLU A 124 15.61 5.49 -1.55
C GLU A 124 14.58 4.83 -2.48
N ASP A 125 14.48 3.50 -2.46
CA ASP A 125 13.53 2.75 -3.30
C ASP A 125 12.08 3.19 -3.03
N LYS A 126 11.73 3.51 -1.78
CA LYS A 126 10.40 4.04 -1.43
C LYS A 126 10.17 5.44 -1.99
N ILE A 127 11.18 6.30 -2.01
CA ILE A 127 11.10 7.63 -2.61
C ILE A 127 10.94 7.49 -4.13
N ASN A 128 11.77 6.66 -4.77
CA ASN A 128 11.71 6.41 -6.21
C ASN A 128 10.37 5.82 -6.64
N ALA A 129 9.81 4.88 -5.87
CA ALA A 129 8.49 4.33 -6.15
C ALA A 129 7.36 5.39 -6.16
N ILE A 130 7.52 6.51 -5.44
CA ILE A 130 6.60 7.65 -5.51
C ILE A 130 6.90 8.49 -6.74
N LEU A 131 8.17 8.83 -6.99
CA LEU A 131 8.58 9.63 -8.15
C LEU A 131 8.20 8.97 -9.49
N GLU A 132 8.25 7.65 -9.54
CA GLU A 132 7.92 6.87 -10.73
C GLU A 132 6.42 6.65 -10.90
N SER A 133 5.64 6.86 -9.85
CA SER A 133 4.20 6.61 -9.85
C SER A 133 3.45 7.49 -10.85
N LYS A 134 2.46 6.89 -11.52
CA LYS A 134 1.59 7.56 -12.47
C LYS A 134 0.84 8.71 -11.80
N TYR A 135 0.24 8.46 -10.63
CA TYR A 135 -0.50 9.48 -9.90
C TYR A 135 0.36 10.71 -9.56
N TYR A 136 1.61 10.49 -9.12
CA TYR A 136 2.53 11.59 -8.82
C TYR A 136 2.86 12.38 -10.09
N LYS A 137 3.26 11.71 -11.17
CA LYS A 137 3.64 12.35 -12.43
C LYS A 137 2.51 13.20 -13.02
N GLU A 138 1.27 12.74 -12.93
CA GLU A 138 0.09 13.48 -13.40
C GLU A 138 -0.26 14.69 -12.52
N ASN A 139 0.28 14.77 -11.29
CA ASN A 139 -0.04 15.81 -10.30
C ASN A 139 1.22 16.49 -9.72
N GLU A 140 2.34 16.42 -10.43
CA GLU A 140 3.67 16.81 -9.94
C GLU A 140 3.72 18.26 -9.45
N ASP A 141 3.06 19.18 -10.16
CA ASP A 141 2.97 20.60 -9.82
C ASP A 141 2.45 20.86 -8.41
N LYS A 142 1.58 19.98 -7.89
CA LYS A 142 0.97 20.11 -6.56
C LYS A 142 1.67 19.26 -5.50
N LEU A 143 2.31 18.16 -5.92
CA LEU A 143 2.80 17.12 -5.01
C LEU A 143 4.31 17.14 -4.81
N SER A 144 5.08 17.75 -5.71
CA SER A 144 6.55 17.80 -5.65
C SER A 144 7.07 18.39 -4.34
N ALA A 145 6.39 19.40 -3.79
CA ALA A 145 6.74 20.01 -2.51
C ALA A 145 6.78 19.01 -1.35
N ASN A 146 5.95 17.96 -1.40
CA ASN A 146 5.90 16.93 -0.35
C ASN A 146 7.17 16.05 -0.33
N LEU A 147 7.93 16.00 -1.42
CA LEU A 147 9.13 15.17 -1.54
C LEU A 147 10.44 15.91 -1.28
N ILE A 148 10.41 17.24 -1.17
CA ILE A 148 11.62 18.05 -0.90
C ILE A 148 12.31 17.61 0.38
N ILE A 149 11.56 17.45 1.48
CA ILE A 149 12.13 17.05 2.77
C ILE A 149 12.66 15.60 2.71
N PRO A 150 11.87 14.58 2.29
CA PRO A 150 12.37 13.22 2.13
C PRO A 150 13.63 13.08 1.27
N GLN A 151 13.70 13.78 0.14
CA GLN A 151 14.87 13.74 -0.75
C GLN A 151 16.10 14.35 -0.08
N LYS A 152 15.97 15.52 0.55
CA LYS A 152 17.08 16.14 1.29
C LYS A 152 17.54 15.30 2.47
N THR A 153 16.60 14.64 3.15
CA THR A 153 16.91 13.68 4.22
C THR A 153 17.75 12.52 3.69
N LEU A 154 17.35 11.92 2.56
CA LEU A 154 18.12 10.86 1.91
C LEU A 154 19.52 11.32 1.50
N GLU A 155 19.64 12.49 0.87
CA GLU A 155 20.93 13.07 0.47
C GLU A 155 21.86 13.25 1.67
N LEU A 156 21.35 13.77 2.78
CA LEU A 156 22.12 13.95 4.01
C LEU A 156 22.58 12.60 4.59
N ILE A 157 21.69 11.61 4.64
CA ILE A 157 22.02 10.27 5.13
C ILE A 157 23.12 9.63 4.26
N LYS A 158 22.96 9.65 2.94
CA LYS A 158 23.93 9.10 1.98
C LYS A 158 25.30 9.78 2.12
N SER A 159 25.31 11.10 2.17
CA SER A 159 26.54 11.89 2.35
C SER A 159 27.26 11.56 3.66
N ALA A 160 26.53 11.46 4.77
CA ALA A 160 27.10 11.13 6.08
C ALA A 160 27.58 9.67 6.18
N ALA A 161 26.90 8.74 5.50
CA ALA A 161 27.29 7.33 5.43
C ALA A 161 28.43 7.07 4.41
N GLY A 162 28.77 8.04 3.56
CA GLY A 162 29.77 7.89 2.51
C GLY A 162 29.30 7.07 1.30
N ILE A 163 27.99 7.03 1.06
CA ILE A 163 27.34 6.35 -0.05
C ILE A 163 27.08 7.38 -1.15
N TYR A 164 27.58 7.13 -2.37
CA TYR A 164 27.45 8.02 -3.53
C TYR A 164 26.58 7.40 -4.60
#